data_AF-A0A8J2RRW2-F1
#
_entry.id   AF-A0A8J2RRW2-F1
#
_cell.length_a   1.000
_cell.length_b   1.000
_cell.length_c   1.000
_cell.angle_alpha   90.00
_cell.angle_beta   90.00
_cell.angle_gamma   90.00
#
_symmetry.space_group_name_H-M   'P 1'
#
loop_
_entity.id
_entity.type
_entity.pdbx_description
1 polymer ?
#
loop_
_entity_poly.entity_id
_entity_poly.type
_entity_poly.pdbx_seq_one_letter_code
_entity_poly.pdbx_strand_id
1 'polypeptide(L)'
;MQYESVCVNIYDSQTTVHNKTIFFYTPIALLNPLNAVPIANQLTHTQGNLSIGFTIWNQTVTDKVAQHLNRVLGNQKVEANQVKVFPFDKVRLTSTKVQSADVDYSLTWEWQTFNTSRTSQRFSLTCPTREDCIRVRTRMHKNPQQFKHLRLEFYPQLNDGVEDTCINDGVGRSQEDLSKQVIELTKSLVETKLNFINELTKAKQELLDNFDAKLAKELNTFREVAQKELELTRMELINTKSIVDDLTTILKNRTTDIVDIGKMPTSCADLQRIGHKLNGFFSILQQTKIETVHCNFNKQQTDQNFQNSIGYVDIKSSPVYFHTHRMSNYDIIDTVIPFDNFIINEGNAMSYSGIFVAPKSGKYYFSFSSLSNYRTNGRVDLQVKTETSDWFKVGQAFGESNYQSLTVQLTLHLNKDDQIRLMLREGVIHDGRSKAHGPFTHFLGWLIEEDLILPFN
;
A
#
# COMPACT_ATOMS: atom_id res chain seq x y z
N MET A 1 21.62 -15.65 20.02
CA MET A 1 22.16 -15.10 21.28
C MET A 1 23.65 -15.38 21.29
N GLN A 2 24.49 -14.38 21.53
CA GLN A 2 25.90 -14.63 21.87
C GLN A 2 25.94 -15.43 23.19
N TYR A 3 26.86 -16.38 23.23
CA TYR A 3 27.05 -17.35 24.30
C TYR A 3 27.26 -16.64 25.64
N GLU A 4 26.27 -16.66 26.52
CA GLU A 4 26.57 -16.50 27.95
C GLU A 4 27.42 -17.70 28.38
N SER A 5 28.30 -17.49 29.34
CA SER A 5 29.03 -18.58 29.99
C SER A 5 28.04 -19.55 30.63
N VAL A 6 27.89 -20.73 30.03
CA VAL A 6 27.04 -21.80 30.56
C VAL A 6 27.89 -22.74 31.40
N CYS A 7 27.49 -22.97 32.64
CA CYS A 7 28.06 -24.02 33.48
C CYS A 7 27.41 -25.36 33.11
N VAL A 8 28.23 -26.39 32.96
CA VAL A 8 27.78 -27.78 32.82
C VAL A 8 28.31 -28.60 33.98
N ASN A 9 27.49 -29.51 34.50
CA ASN A 9 28.00 -30.51 35.41
C ASN A 9 28.52 -31.68 34.58
N ILE A 10 29.68 -32.21 34.98
CA ILE A 10 30.32 -33.35 34.35
C ILE A 10 30.34 -34.48 35.38
N TYR A 11 29.92 -35.67 34.95
CA TYR A 11 29.83 -36.87 35.76
C TYR A 11 30.71 -37.96 35.15
N ASP A 12 31.34 -38.77 35.99
CA ASP A 12 31.97 -40.02 35.59
C ASP A 12 30.92 -41.14 35.65
N SER A 13 30.85 -41.96 34.61
CA SER A 13 29.99 -43.15 34.55
C SER A 13 30.31 -44.25 35.56
N GLN A 14 31.48 -44.20 36.22
CA GLN A 14 32.06 -45.25 37.06
C GLN A 14 32.24 -46.63 36.39
N THR A 15 31.84 -46.75 35.13
CA THR A 15 31.87 -47.97 34.32
C THR A 15 32.80 -47.74 33.13
N THR A 16 33.59 -48.76 32.77
CA THR A 16 34.54 -48.64 31.65
C THR A 16 34.00 -49.41 30.44
N VAL A 17 34.02 -48.78 29.27
CA VAL A 17 33.77 -49.44 28.00
C VAL A 17 35.11 -49.54 27.28
N HIS A 18 35.58 -50.75 26.97
CA HIS A 18 36.91 -51.00 26.40
C HIS A 18 38.06 -50.36 27.22
N ASN A 19 38.06 -50.53 28.55
CA ASN A 19 39.04 -49.96 29.50
C ASN A 19 39.15 -48.43 29.46
N LYS A 20 38.15 -47.74 28.92
CA LYS A 20 38.07 -46.27 28.88
C LYS A 20 36.85 -45.80 29.66
N THR A 21 37.08 -44.86 30.57
CA THR A 21 36.01 -44.15 31.31
C THR A 21 35.16 -43.34 30.35
N ILE A 22 33.84 -43.40 30.51
CA ILE A 22 32.88 -42.55 29.81
C ILE A 22 32.47 -41.40 30.73
N PHE A 23 32.51 -40.18 30.20
CA PHE A 23 32.09 -38.98 30.91
C PHE A 23 30.76 -38.49 30.36
N PHE A 24 29.87 -38.09 31.26
CA PHE A 24 28.58 -37.51 30.91
C PHE A 24 28.55 -36.04 31.28
N TYR A 25 27.92 -35.20 30.46
CA TYR A 25 27.65 -33.81 30.83
C TYR A 25 26.16 -33.49 30.74
N THR A 26 25.71 -32.56 31.58
CA THR A 26 24.30 -32.12 31.59
C THR A 26 23.86 -31.56 30.23
N PRO A 27 22.70 -31.95 29.69
CA PRO A 27 22.23 -31.46 28.40
C PRO A 27 22.10 -29.93 28.37
N ILE A 28 22.40 -29.33 27.22
CA ILE A 28 22.23 -27.90 26.99
C ILE A 28 21.23 -27.68 25.86
N ALA A 29 20.25 -26.82 26.10
CA ALA A 29 19.29 -26.38 25.10
C ALA A 29 19.30 -24.86 24.94
N LEU A 30 19.14 -24.40 23.70
CA LEU A 30 19.02 -22.99 23.37
C LEU A 30 17.72 -22.74 22.62
N LEU A 31 16.95 -21.76 23.07
CA LEU A 31 15.77 -21.27 22.35
C LEU A 31 16.19 -20.73 20.99
N ASN A 32 15.58 -21.23 19.92
CA ASN A 32 15.74 -20.66 18.59
C ASN A 32 14.60 -19.66 18.32
N PRO A 33 14.86 -18.35 18.46
CA PRO A 33 13.80 -17.35 18.39
C PRO A 33 13.15 -17.30 17.00
N LEU A 34 13.87 -17.58 15.92
CA LEU A 34 13.37 -17.51 14.54
C LEU A 34 12.40 -18.65 14.19
N ASN A 35 12.36 -19.70 15.01
CA ASN A 35 11.53 -20.88 14.79
C ASN A 35 10.18 -20.79 15.51
N ALA A 36 9.78 -19.62 16.00
CA ALA A 36 8.48 -19.38 16.62
C ALA A 36 7.38 -19.24 15.54
N VAL A 37 6.44 -20.19 15.47
CA VAL A 37 5.41 -20.26 14.42
C VAL A 37 4.03 -20.53 15.03
N PRO A 38 2.99 -19.72 14.73
CA PRO A 38 1.66 -19.98 15.25
C PRO A 38 1.06 -21.24 14.62
N ILE A 39 0.45 -22.08 15.45
CA ILE A 39 -0.27 -23.29 15.03
C ILE A 39 -1.75 -22.94 14.90
N ALA A 40 -2.35 -23.26 13.76
CA ALA A 40 -3.80 -23.14 13.58
C ALA A 40 -4.50 -24.25 14.39
N ASN A 41 -5.32 -23.87 15.37
CA ASN A 41 -6.14 -24.82 16.11
C ASN A 41 -7.49 -24.97 15.37
N GLN A 42 -7.77 -26.16 14.83
CA GLN A 42 -8.93 -26.40 13.96
C GLN A 42 -10.26 -26.63 14.73
N LEU A 43 -10.24 -26.67 16.06
CA LEU A 43 -11.41 -27.08 16.87
C LEU A 43 -11.92 -26.00 17.85
N THR A 44 -11.12 -24.99 18.20
CA THR A 44 -11.54 -23.91 19.11
C THR A 44 -11.10 -22.56 18.54
N HIS A 45 -12.03 -21.79 18.00
CA HIS A 45 -11.76 -20.49 17.35
C HIS A 45 -11.29 -19.36 18.28
N THR A 46 -11.17 -19.62 19.60
CA THR A 46 -10.89 -18.59 20.60
C THR A 46 -9.45 -18.60 21.14
N GLN A 47 -8.78 -19.76 21.22
CA GLN A 47 -7.47 -19.90 21.86
C GLN A 47 -6.35 -20.09 20.81
N GLY A 48 -5.25 -19.33 20.95
CA GLY A 48 -4.10 -19.39 20.04
C GLY A 48 -3.02 -20.35 20.53
N ASN A 49 -2.36 -21.06 19.62
CA ASN A 49 -1.16 -21.87 19.94
C ASN A 49 0.07 -21.35 19.18
N LEU A 50 1.21 -21.28 19.87
CA LEU A 50 2.50 -20.87 19.30
C LEU A 50 3.52 -21.99 19.49
N SER A 51 4.02 -22.53 18.38
CA SER A 51 5.09 -23.52 18.39
C SER A 51 6.45 -22.83 18.45
N ILE A 52 7.29 -23.21 19.41
CA ILE A 52 8.67 -22.71 19.56
C ILE A 52 9.67 -23.86 19.48
N GLY A 53 10.84 -23.61 18.90
CA GLY A 53 11.89 -24.61 18.73
C GLY A 53 13.08 -24.38 19.65
N PHE A 54 13.62 -25.47 20.22
CA PHE A 54 14.89 -25.48 20.94
C PHE A 54 15.90 -26.36 20.20
N THR A 55 17.13 -25.88 20.09
CA THR A 55 18.26 -26.69 19.63
C THR A 55 18.92 -27.31 20.84
N ILE A 56 19.09 -28.63 20.83
CA ILE A 56 19.78 -29.38 21.90
C ILE A 56 21.17 -29.71 21.38
N TRP A 57 22.19 -29.18 22.05
CA TRP A 57 23.57 -29.19 21.57
C TRP A 57 24.26 -30.48 22.00
N ASN A 58 24.93 -31.17 21.07
CA ASN A 58 25.77 -32.31 21.39
C ASN A 58 27.24 -32.11 21.00
N GLN A 59 27.60 -31.79 19.75
CA GLN A 59 28.99 -31.96 19.33
C GLN A 59 29.94 -30.89 19.89
N THR A 60 29.62 -29.61 19.75
CA THR A 60 30.48 -28.51 20.21
C THR A 60 30.72 -28.52 21.72
N VAL A 61 29.72 -28.95 22.50
CA VAL A 61 29.85 -29.05 23.96
C VAL A 61 30.71 -30.25 24.33
N THR A 62 30.52 -31.38 23.64
CA THR A 62 31.32 -32.60 23.80
C THR A 62 32.82 -32.30 23.62
N ASP A 63 33.19 -31.57 22.56
CA ASP A 63 34.59 -31.23 22.28
C ASP A 63 35.20 -30.34 23.37
N LYS A 64 34.42 -29.37 23.89
CA LYS A 64 34.87 -28.47 24.97
C LYS A 64 35.01 -29.20 26.30
N VAL A 65 34.09 -30.11 26.63
CA VAL A 65 34.17 -30.94 27.84
C VAL A 65 35.37 -31.87 27.76
N ALA A 66 35.61 -32.53 26.62
CA ALA A 66 36.80 -33.36 26.42
C ALA A 66 38.09 -32.54 26.61
N GLN A 67 38.18 -31.33 26.04
CA GLN A 67 39.33 -30.44 26.24
C GLN A 67 39.52 -30.05 27.72
N HIS A 68 38.43 -29.77 28.44
CA HIS A 68 38.49 -29.43 29.86
C HIS A 68 38.98 -30.62 30.69
N LEU A 69 38.42 -31.82 30.48
CA LEU A 69 38.83 -33.04 31.18
C LEU A 69 40.29 -33.40 30.93
N ASN A 70 40.80 -33.25 29.70
CA ASN A 70 42.21 -33.44 29.40
C ASN A 70 43.15 -32.52 30.20
N ARG A 71 42.70 -31.30 30.55
CA ARG A 71 43.48 -30.36 31.38
C ARG A 71 43.43 -30.71 32.85
N VAL A 72 42.26 -31.12 33.36
CA VAL A 72 42.06 -31.38 34.79
C VAL A 72 42.59 -32.75 35.20
N LEU A 73 42.44 -33.78 34.35
CA LEU A 73 42.79 -35.16 34.69
C LEU A 73 44.27 -35.50 34.40
N GLY A 74 44.98 -34.70 33.59
CA GLY A 74 46.45 -34.66 33.43
C GLY A 74 47.15 -35.90 32.87
N ASN A 75 46.72 -37.10 33.27
CA ASN A 75 47.35 -38.39 33.03
C ASN A 75 46.53 -39.31 32.11
N GLN A 76 45.29 -38.94 31.76
CA GLN A 76 44.39 -39.71 30.91
C GLN A 76 43.91 -38.85 29.73
N LYS A 77 44.20 -39.30 28.49
CA LYS A 77 43.71 -38.64 27.28
C LYS A 77 42.24 -39.01 27.06
N VAL A 78 41.35 -38.03 27.21
CA VAL A 78 39.91 -38.16 26.98
C VAL A 78 39.59 -37.73 25.54
N GLU A 79 39.13 -38.69 24.73
CA GLU A 79 38.70 -38.47 23.35
C GLU A 79 37.23 -38.01 23.30
N ALA A 80 36.83 -37.31 22.23
CA ALA A 80 35.47 -36.77 22.10
C ALA A 80 34.38 -37.87 22.12
N ASN A 81 34.69 -39.08 21.64
CA ASN A 81 33.77 -40.23 21.69
C ASN A 81 33.56 -40.80 23.10
N GLN A 82 34.41 -40.44 24.07
CA GLN A 82 34.27 -40.81 25.49
C GLN A 82 33.39 -39.84 26.26
N VAL A 83 33.04 -38.71 25.66
CA VAL A 83 32.18 -37.70 26.28
C VAL A 83 30.80 -37.79 25.65
N LYS A 84 29.77 -37.96 26.47
CA LYS A 84 28.39 -38.12 26.03
C LYS A 84 27.48 -37.16 26.77
N VAL A 85 26.35 -36.82 26.16
CA VAL A 85 25.27 -36.12 26.85
C VAL A 85 24.69 -37.07 27.90
N PHE A 86 24.45 -36.56 29.11
CA PHE A 86 23.78 -37.32 30.17
C PHE A 86 22.42 -37.83 29.66
N PRO A 87 22.09 -39.13 29.80
CA PRO A 87 20.94 -39.72 29.15
C PRO A 87 19.60 -39.23 29.74
N PHE A 88 18.65 -38.93 28.86
CA PHE A 88 17.29 -38.50 29.19
C PHE A 88 16.32 -38.99 28.11
N ASP A 89 15.11 -39.39 28.51
CA ASP A 89 14.06 -39.90 27.62
C ASP A 89 12.91 -38.89 27.44
N LYS A 90 12.69 -38.01 28.43
CA LYS A 90 11.65 -36.98 28.38
C LYS A 90 12.21 -35.59 28.62
N VAL A 91 11.57 -34.63 28.00
CA VAL A 91 11.90 -33.21 28.11
C VAL A 91 10.61 -32.40 28.17
N ARG A 92 10.59 -31.36 29.00
CA ARG A 92 9.47 -30.41 29.07
C ARG A 92 9.96 -28.97 29.02
N LEU A 93 9.09 -28.08 28.59
CA LEU A 93 9.31 -26.64 28.67
C LEU A 93 8.89 -26.14 30.05
N THR A 94 9.75 -25.37 30.70
CA THR A 94 9.50 -24.76 32.00
C THR A 94 9.87 -23.27 31.98
N SER A 95 9.53 -22.55 33.05
CA SER A 95 9.94 -21.16 33.23
C SER A 95 10.44 -20.89 34.64
N THR A 96 11.48 -20.07 34.74
CA THR A 96 12.00 -19.57 36.03
C THR A 96 11.20 -18.39 36.59
N LYS A 97 10.21 -17.85 35.86
CA LYS A 97 9.27 -16.86 36.39
C LYS A 97 8.11 -17.56 37.09
N VAL A 98 7.58 -16.93 38.14
CA VAL A 98 6.35 -17.37 38.81
C VAL A 98 5.19 -17.31 37.80
N GLN A 99 4.38 -18.38 37.74
CA GLN A 99 3.36 -18.62 36.71
C GLN A 99 2.37 -17.45 36.48
N SER A 100 2.20 -16.56 37.45
CA SER A 100 1.30 -15.39 37.37
C SER A 100 1.88 -14.16 36.66
N ALA A 101 3.10 -14.21 36.14
CA ALA A 101 3.82 -13.02 35.65
C ALA A 101 3.64 -12.72 34.14
N ASP A 102 3.23 -13.69 33.32
CA ASP A 102 3.15 -13.50 31.86
C ASP A 102 1.67 -13.62 31.39
N VAL A 103 0.99 -12.48 31.21
CA VAL A 103 -0.44 -12.40 30.80
C VAL A 103 -0.66 -12.86 29.35
N ASP A 104 0.40 -12.88 28.55
CA ASP A 104 0.30 -13.06 27.09
C ASP A 104 0.34 -14.52 26.63
N TYR A 105 0.77 -15.45 27.48
CA TYR A 105 0.82 -16.88 27.18
C TYR A 105 0.92 -17.74 28.45
N SER A 106 0.54 -19.01 28.30
CA SER A 106 0.66 -20.06 29.30
C SER A 106 1.49 -21.22 28.75
N LEU A 107 2.17 -21.93 29.65
CA LEU A 107 2.98 -23.11 29.31
C LEU A 107 2.11 -24.36 29.36
N THR A 108 2.30 -25.26 28.39
CA THR A 108 1.82 -26.64 28.52
C THR A 108 2.81 -27.43 29.36
N TRP A 109 2.38 -27.90 30.53
CA TRP A 109 3.23 -28.63 31.48
C TRP A 109 3.43 -30.11 31.10
N GLU A 110 3.51 -30.40 29.81
CA GLU A 110 3.53 -31.77 29.27
C GLU A 110 4.96 -32.24 29.02
N TRP A 111 5.26 -33.45 29.48
CA TRP A 111 6.49 -34.16 29.15
C TRP A 111 6.41 -34.72 27.74
N GLN A 112 7.40 -34.41 26.91
CA GLN A 112 7.55 -34.96 25.56
C GLN A 112 8.69 -35.95 25.50
N THR A 113 8.51 -37.05 24.78
CA THR A 113 9.59 -38.00 24.50
C THR A 113 10.66 -37.36 23.60
N PHE A 114 11.92 -37.43 24.00
CA PHE A 114 13.03 -36.90 23.22
C PHE A 114 13.48 -37.92 22.16
N ASN A 115 13.48 -37.51 20.90
CA ASN A 115 13.98 -38.33 19.82
C ASN A 115 15.47 -38.05 19.59
N THR A 116 16.32 -39.00 19.96
CA THR A 116 17.79 -38.92 19.84
C THR A 116 18.31 -38.74 18.41
N SER A 117 17.48 -39.00 17.38
CA SER A 117 17.82 -38.75 15.98
C SER A 117 17.67 -37.27 15.56
N ARG A 118 17.07 -36.42 16.39
CA ARG A 118 16.82 -35.00 16.08
C ARG A 118 17.60 -34.10 17.04
N THR A 119 18.32 -33.13 16.47
CA THR A 119 19.06 -32.10 17.22
C THR A 119 18.19 -30.92 17.66
N SER A 120 16.88 -30.95 17.37
CA SER A 120 15.92 -29.92 17.78
C SER A 120 14.58 -30.50 18.22
N GLN A 121 13.97 -29.88 19.22
CA GLN A 121 12.67 -30.24 19.79
C GLN A 121 11.73 -29.04 19.77
N ARG A 122 10.43 -29.28 19.55
CA ARG A 122 9.42 -28.21 19.49
C ARG A 122 8.42 -28.33 20.63
N PHE A 123 8.10 -27.18 21.24
CA PHE A 123 7.12 -27.06 22.32
C PHE A 123 6.04 -26.07 21.94
N SER A 124 4.88 -26.20 22.59
CA SER A 124 3.73 -25.34 22.35
C SER A 124 3.52 -24.38 23.52
N LEU A 125 3.25 -23.13 23.22
CA LEU A 125 2.74 -22.13 24.14
C LEU A 125 1.28 -21.86 23.81
N THR A 126 0.45 -21.71 24.83
CA THR A 126 -0.97 -21.43 24.65
C THR A 126 -1.25 -19.98 25.01
N CYS A 127 -1.72 -19.20 24.04
CA CYS A 127 -2.04 -17.79 24.21
C CYS A 127 -3.56 -17.59 24.38
N PRO A 128 -4.01 -16.56 25.11
CA PRO A 128 -5.44 -16.28 25.26
C PRO A 128 -6.14 -16.10 23.92
N THR A 129 -5.52 -15.38 22.97
CA THR A 129 -6.01 -15.18 21.60
C THR A 129 -4.93 -15.45 20.55
N ARG A 130 -5.33 -15.51 19.27
CA ARG A 130 -4.39 -15.65 18.14
C ARG A 130 -3.50 -14.41 18.01
N GLU A 131 -4.04 -13.22 18.24
CA GLU A 131 -3.31 -11.95 18.23
C GLU A 131 -2.20 -11.94 19.28
N ASP A 132 -2.47 -12.49 20.47
CA ASP A 132 -1.48 -12.61 21.55
C ASP A 132 -0.31 -13.51 21.12
N CYS A 133 -0.58 -14.63 20.45
CA CYS A 133 0.47 -15.49 19.89
C CYS A 133 1.32 -14.77 18.83
N ILE A 134 0.70 -13.94 17.98
CA ILE A 134 1.44 -13.13 17.00
C ILE A 134 2.33 -12.09 17.72
N ARG A 135 1.83 -11.47 18.80
CA ARG A 135 2.58 -10.53 19.63
C ARG A 135 3.75 -11.20 20.33
N VAL A 136 3.55 -12.36 20.95
CA VAL A 136 4.60 -13.16 21.59
C VAL A 136 5.68 -13.57 20.59
N ARG A 137 5.30 -14.10 19.42
CA ARG A 137 6.25 -14.43 18.33
C ARG A 137 7.09 -13.22 17.94
N THR A 138 6.45 -12.08 17.72
CA THR A 138 7.13 -10.86 17.27
C THR A 138 8.14 -10.39 18.32
N ARG A 139 7.79 -10.46 19.61
CA ARG A 139 8.72 -10.17 20.71
C ARG A 139 9.85 -11.18 20.78
N MET A 140 9.61 -12.47 20.57
CA MET A 140 10.67 -13.49 20.54
C MET A 140 11.68 -13.21 19.42
N HIS A 141 11.22 -12.77 18.25
CA HIS A 141 12.09 -12.43 17.12
C HIS A 141 12.89 -11.15 17.38
N LYS A 142 12.23 -10.09 17.86
CA LYS A 142 12.86 -8.77 18.05
C LYS A 142 13.71 -8.69 19.32
N ASN A 143 13.24 -9.27 20.42
CA ASN A 143 13.83 -9.17 21.76
C ASN A 143 13.95 -10.55 22.44
N PRO A 144 14.75 -11.49 21.88
CA PRO A 144 14.83 -12.87 22.37
C PRO A 144 15.32 -12.99 23.82
N GLN A 145 16.07 -11.99 24.31
CA GLN A 145 16.59 -11.94 25.68
C GLN A 145 15.48 -11.87 26.74
N GLN A 146 14.30 -11.31 26.39
CA GLN A 146 13.14 -11.26 27.28
C GLN A 146 12.56 -12.65 27.58
N PHE A 147 12.97 -13.68 26.83
CA PHE A 147 12.52 -15.07 26.96
C PHE A 147 13.56 -16.00 27.60
N LYS A 148 14.63 -15.45 28.19
CA LYS A 148 15.68 -16.21 28.91
C LYS A 148 15.16 -17.01 30.11
N HIS A 149 13.99 -16.64 30.63
CA HIS A 149 13.31 -17.38 31.69
C HIS A 149 12.72 -18.70 31.20
N LEU A 150 12.50 -18.89 29.89
CA LEU A 150 12.07 -20.17 29.32
C LEU A 150 13.26 -21.13 29.26
N ARG A 151 13.13 -22.30 29.89
CA ARG A 151 14.17 -23.32 29.98
C ARG A 151 13.59 -24.70 29.68
N LEU A 152 14.46 -25.64 29.29
CA LEU A 152 14.07 -27.04 29.22
C LEU A 152 14.46 -27.75 30.50
N GLU A 153 13.55 -28.58 30.98
CA GLU A 153 13.79 -29.51 32.07
C GLU A 153 13.84 -30.92 31.48
N PHE A 154 14.85 -31.68 31.88
CA PHE A 154 15.15 -33.01 31.35
C PHE A 154 14.84 -34.05 32.43
N TYR A 155 14.11 -35.10 32.05
CA TYR A 155 13.87 -36.24 32.92
C TYR A 155 14.95 -37.30 32.64
N PRO A 156 15.75 -37.67 33.65
CA PRO A 156 16.83 -38.62 33.45
C PRO A 156 16.30 -39.98 33.05
N GLN A 157 17.00 -40.65 32.12
CA GLN A 157 16.70 -42.04 31.80
C GLN A 157 17.31 -42.91 32.89
N LEU A 158 16.51 -43.24 33.90
CA LEU A 158 16.87 -44.23 34.90
C LEU A 158 16.62 -45.61 34.27
N ASN A 159 17.70 -46.34 33.98
CA ASN A 159 17.57 -47.75 33.66
C ASN A 159 17.16 -48.46 34.95
N ASP A 160 15.90 -48.89 35.03
CA ASP A 160 15.43 -49.81 36.07
C ASP A 160 16.28 -51.09 36.01
N GLY A 161 17.27 -51.18 36.90
CA GLY A 161 18.17 -52.33 36.97
C GLY A 161 19.44 -52.16 37.79
N VAL A 162 19.86 -50.94 38.15
CA VAL A 162 20.92 -50.70 39.14
C VAL A 162 20.54 -49.46 39.95
N GLU A 163 20.15 -49.67 41.20
CA GLU A 163 20.18 -48.62 42.21
C GLU A 163 21.59 -48.05 42.24
N ASP A 164 21.78 -46.77 41.90
CA ASP A 164 22.86 -46.05 42.54
C ASP A 164 22.61 -44.55 42.65
N THR A 165 22.86 -44.13 43.88
CA THR A 165 22.51 -42.89 44.53
C THR A 165 23.48 -41.77 44.14
N CYS A 166 22.98 -40.67 43.59
CA CYS A 166 23.73 -39.41 43.59
C CYS A 166 23.25 -38.55 44.77
N ILE A 167 23.91 -38.75 45.92
CA ILE A 167 23.78 -37.93 47.12
C ILE A 167 24.71 -36.72 46.98
N ASN A 168 24.17 -35.54 47.27
CA ASN A 168 24.93 -34.32 47.58
C ASN A 168 25.91 -34.61 48.71
N ASP A 169 27.18 -34.24 48.59
CA ASP A 169 27.99 -33.94 49.77
C ASP A 169 29.11 -32.96 49.41
N GLY A 170 28.94 -31.71 49.85
CA GLY A 170 30.10 -30.92 50.25
C GLY A 170 30.53 -31.38 51.64
N VAL A 171 31.82 -31.31 51.95
CA VAL A 171 32.37 -31.17 53.31
C VAL A 171 33.89 -30.96 53.18
N GLY A 172 34.38 -29.88 53.78
CA GLY A 172 35.77 -29.75 54.19
C GLY A 172 35.97 -30.27 55.60
N ARG A 173 37.19 -30.65 55.98
CA ARG A 173 37.59 -30.83 57.39
C ARG A 173 39.07 -30.50 57.63
N SER A 174 39.28 -29.74 58.70
CA SER A 174 40.45 -29.75 59.61
C SER A 174 40.53 -31.11 60.33
N GLN A 175 41.67 -31.79 60.47
CA GLN A 175 42.90 -31.55 61.25
C GLN A 175 42.81 -31.95 62.73
N GLU A 176 43.61 -32.97 63.09
CA GLU A 176 44.25 -33.31 64.39
C GLU A 176 45.16 -34.53 64.07
N ASP A 177 46.37 -34.75 64.58
CA ASP A 177 47.22 -34.10 65.56
C ASP A 177 48.63 -34.75 65.44
N LEU A 178 49.73 -34.00 65.43
CA LEU A 178 51.09 -34.59 65.59
C LEU A 178 52.09 -33.50 65.99
N SER A 179 52.23 -33.31 67.30
CA SER A 179 53.11 -32.32 67.91
C SER A 179 54.45 -32.93 68.36
N LYS A 180 55.49 -32.09 68.29
CA LYS A 180 56.86 -32.20 68.86
C LYS A 180 58.07 -32.48 67.95
N GLN A 181 57.91 -32.79 66.66
CA GLN A 181 58.94 -32.49 65.63
C GLN A 181 58.64 -31.20 64.84
N VAL A 182 57.44 -30.64 65.05
CA VAL A 182 56.88 -29.56 64.24
C VAL A 182 57.52 -28.19 64.55
N ILE A 183 57.97 -27.88 65.76
CA ILE A 183 58.29 -26.50 66.16
C ILE A 183 59.52 -25.89 65.43
N GLU A 184 60.51 -26.69 65.04
CA GLU A 184 61.74 -26.19 64.40
C GLU A 184 61.65 -26.20 62.86
N LEU A 185 60.96 -27.19 62.27
CA LEU A 185 60.54 -27.15 60.85
C LEU A 185 59.50 -26.05 60.59
N THR A 186 58.64 -25.70 61.56
CA THR A 186 57.59 -24.69 61.37
C THR A 186 58.16 -23.30 61.23
N LYS A 187 59.27 -22.93 61.88
CA LYS A 187 59.87 -21.59 61.70
C LYS A 187 60.43 -21.38 60.29
N SER A 188 61.23 -22.33 59.80
CA SER A 188 61.77 -22.28 58.44
C SER A 188 60.65 -22.39 57.38
N LEU A 189 59.67 -23.26 57.60
CA LEU A 189 58.52 -23.40 56.70
C LEU A 189 57.62 -22.16 56.73
N VAL A 190 57.43 -21.50 57.87
CA VAL A 190 56.66 -20.25 57.99
C VAL A 190 57.37 -19.10 57.28
N GLU A 191 58.69 -18.95 57.42
CA GLU A 191 59.45 -17.92 56.70
C GLU A 191 59.41 -18.14 55.18
N THR A 192 59.58 -19.39 54.74
CA THR A 192 59.53 -19.73 53.30
C THR A 192 58.11 -19.57 52.75
N LYS A 193 57.08 -19.95 53.51
CA LYS A 193 55.68 -19.71 53.14
C LYS A 193 55.34 -18.23 53.13
N LEU A 194 55.85 -17.43 54.07
CA LEU A 194 55.56 -16.00 54.14
C LEU A 194 56.20 -15.27 52.95
N ASN A 195 57.44 -15.61 52.59
CA ASN A 195 58.08 -15.09 51.38
C ASN A 195 57.34 -15.51 50.11
N PHE A 196 56.93 -16.77 50.00
CA PHE A 196 56.14 -17.24 48.87
C PHE A 196 54.77 -16.54 48.79
N ILE A 197 54.09 -16.34 49.93
CA ILE A 197 52.81 -15.61 50.00
C ILE A 197 53.01 -14.15 49.59
N ASN A 198 54.08 -13.50 50.03
CA ASN A 198 54.36 -12.11 49.66
C ASN A 198 54.63 -11.98 48.15
N GLU A 199 55.43 -12.87 47.57
CA GLU A 199 55.65 -12.91 46.11
C GLU A 199 54.35 -13.24 45.35
N LEU A 200 53.54 -14.19 45.83
CA LEU A 200 52.26 -14.52 45.22
C LEU A 200 51.27 -13.36 45.31
N THR A 201 51.29 -12.60 46.41
CA THR A 201 50.43 -11.42 46.61
C THR A 201 50.88 -10.27 45.72
N LYS A 202 52.19 -10.08 45.56
CA LYS A 202 52.77 -9.10 44.64
C LYS A 202 52.44 -9.44 43.19
N ALA A 203 52.65 -10.69 42.77
CA ALA A 203 52.30 -11.16 41.43
C ALA A 203 50.79 -11.05 41.15
N LYS A 204 49.95 -11.33 42.15
CA LYS A 204 48.50 -11.13 42.06
C LYS A 204 48.16 -9.64 41.87
N GLN A 205 48.79 -8.75 42.63
CA GLN A 205 48.54 -7.32 42.52
C GLN A 205 48.99 -6.78 41.15
N GLU A 206 50.18 -7.15 40.68
CA GLU A 206 50.66 -6.79 39.35
C GLU A 206 49.73 -7.31 38.23
N LEU A 207 49.17 -8.51 38.38
CA LEU A 207 48.19 -9.05 37.44
C LEU A 207 46.87 -8.25 37.46
N LEU A 208 46.38 -7.87 38.64
CA LEU A 208 45.19 -7.03 38.81
C LEU A 208 45.40 -5.65 38.20
N ASP A 209 46.52 -5.00 38.51
CA ASP A 209 46.85 -3.67 37.98
C ASP A 209 46.96 -3.68 36.44
N ASN A 210 47.56 -4.74 35.86
CA ASN A 210 47.60 -4.91 34.41
C ASN A 210 46.22 -5.14 33.80
N PHE A 211 45.35 -5.90 34.48
CA PHE A 211 44.01 -6.16 34.00
C PHE A 211 43.15 -4.89 34.06
N ASP A 212 43.25 -4.13 35.14
CA ASP A 212 42.56 -2.85 35.30
C ASP A 212 43.05 -1.81 34.29
N ALA A 213 44.36 -1.73 34.05
CA ALA A 213 44.93 -0.85 33.03
C ALA A 213 44.44 -1.23 31.61
N LYS A 214 44.37 -2.53 31.30
CA LYS A 214 43.89 -3.01 30.01
C LYS A 214 42.38 -2.77 29.83
N LEU A 215 41.59 -3.03 30.88
CA LEU A 215 40.15 -2.80 30.87
C LEU A 215 39.82 -1.31 30.72
N ALA A 216 40.53 -0.45 31.45
CA ALA A 216 40.37 1.01 31.34
C ALA A 216 40.71 1.50 29.91
N LYS A 217 41.76 0.94 29.30
CA LYS A 217 42.13 1.26 27.92
C LYS A 217 41.06 0.85 26.91
N GLU A 218 40.58 -0.40 26.97
CA GLU A 218 39.54 -0.90 26.08
C GLU A 218 38.21 -0.13 26.25
N LEU A 219 37.84 0.21 27.49
CA LEU A 219 36.64 0.99 27.78
C LEU A 219 36.73 2.41 27.21
N ASN A 220 37.89 3.06 27.34
CA ASN A 220 38.10 4.38 26.77
C ASN A 220 38.07 4.36 25.23
N THR A 221 38.70 3.35 24.61
CA THR A 221 38.64 3.19 23.14
C THR A 221 37.20 2.96 22.66
N PHE A 222 36.44 2.10 23.36
CA PHE A 222 35.04 1.87 23.03
C PHE A 222 34.18 3.14 23.17
N ARG A 223 34.42 3.93 24.22
CA ARG A 223 33.73 5.20 24.44
C ARG A 223 34.01 6.21 23.33
N GLU A 224 35.27 6.35 22.90
CA GLU A 224 35.65 7.26 21.82
C GLU A 224 35.00 6.85 20.48
N VAL A 225 34.98 5.56 20.16
CA VAL A 225 34.33 5.04 18.94
C VAL A 225 32.82 5.31 18.98
N ALA A 226 32.16 5.01 20.10
CA ALA A 226 30.73 5.23 20.26
C ALA A 226 30.35 6.73 20.16
N GLN A 227 31.17 7.62 20.74
CA GLN A 227 30.97 9.07 20.60
C GLN A 227 31.13 9.54 19.16
N LYS A 228 32.11 9.02 18.43
CA LYS A 228 32.36 9.38 17.03
C LYS A 228 31.23 8.91 16.10
N GLU A 229 30.74 7.68 16.27
CA GLU A 229 29.60 7.16 15.51
C GLU A 229 28.30 7.94 15.80
N LEU A 230 28.10 8.34 17.05
CA LEU A 230 26.95 9.16 17.44
C LEU A 230 26.98 10.54 16.76
N GLU A 231 28.12 11.21 16.72
CA GLU A 231 28.25 12.50 16.03
C GLU A 231 28.11 12.38 14.51
N LEU A 232 28.63 11.31 13.90
CA LEU A 232 28.38 11.02 12.48
C LEU A 232 26.89 10.86 12.18
N THR A 233 26.19 10.05 12.98
CA THR A 233 24.73 9.85 12.84
C THR A 233 23.96 11.15 13.03
N ARG A 234 24.40 12.01 13.95
CA ARG A 234 23.79 13.32 14.19
C ARG A 234 23.93 14.25 12.99
N MET A 235 25.11 14.27 12.36
CA MET A 235 25.33 15.06 11.14
C MET A 235 24.48 14.56 9.97
N GLU A 236 24.38 13.24 9.77
CA GLU A 236 23.53 12.65 8.73
C GLU A 236 22.04 12.98 8.93
N LEU A 237 21.58 12.96 10.19
CA LEU A 237 20.20 13.30 10.54
C LEU A 237 19.89 14.78 10.25
N ILE A 238 20.81 15.68 10.58
CA ILE A 238 20.66 17.11 10.30
C ILE A 238 20.59 17.35 8.79
N ASN A 239 21.47 16.72 8.01
CA ASN A 239 21.48 16.82 6.56
C ASN A 239 20.16 16.28 5.96
N THR A 240 19.71 15.11 6.41
CA THR A 240 18.44 14.52 5.97
C THR A 240 17.25 15.42 6.29
N LYS A 241 17.21 16.03 7.48
CA LYS A 241 16.17 16.98 7.85
C LYS A 241 16.13 18.19 6.92
N SER A 242 17.30 18.74 6.58
CA SER A 242 17.37 19.87 5.63
C SER A 242 16.84 19.50 4.24
N ILE A 243 17.15 18.29 3.75
CA ILE A 243 16.64 17.81 2.45
C ILE A 243 15.11 17.66 2.48
N VAL A 244 14.57 17.12 3.58
CA VAL A 244 13.11 16.97 3.75
C VAL A 244 12.41 18.33 3.80
N ASP A 245 12.98 19.31 4.49
CA ASP A 245 12.43 20.67 4.56
C ASP A 245 12.44 21.36 3.19
N ASP A 246 13.51 21.19 2.41
CA ASP A 246 13.62 21.71 1.04
C ASP A 246 12.60 21.05 0.09
N LEU A 247 12.50 19.72 0.12
CA LEU A 247 11.49 18.97 -0.65
C LEU A 247 10.06 19.39 -0.31
N THR A 248 9.78 19.64 0.97
CA THR A 248 8.46 20.11 1.43
C THR A 248 8.14 21.48 0.83
N THR A 249 9.12 22.37 0.74
CA THR A 249 8.97 23.70 0.14
C THR A 249 8.74 23.60 -1.37
N ILE A 250 9.52 22.78 -2.07
CA ILE A 250 9.36 22.53 -3.51
C ILE A 250 7.98 21.96 -3.83
N LEU A 251 7.51 20.99 -3.04
CA LEU A 251 6.20 20.38 -3.21
C LEU A 251 5.07 21.39 -2.99
N LYS A 252 5.14 22.21 -1.94
CA LYS A 252 4.14 23.26 -1.70
C LYS A 252 4.03 24.23 -2.89
N ASN A 253 5.17 24.70 -3.41
CA ASN A 253 5.19 25.58 -4.57
C ASN A 253 4.59 24.93 -5.83
N ARG A 254 4.87 23.63 -6.07
CA ARG A 254 4.25 22.91 -7.20
C ARG A 254 2.76 22.66 -7.03
N THR A 255 2.29 22.50 -5.81
CA THR A 255 0.88 22.16 -5.54
C THR A 255 -0.02 23.39 -5.60
N THR A 256 0.49 24.58 -5.26
CA THR A 256 -0.22 25.85 -5.42
C THR A 256 -0.48 26.23 -6.88
N ASP A 257 0.30 25.69 -7.82
CA ASP A 257 0.12 25.93 -9.26
C ASP A 257 -0.97 25.05 -9.89
N ILE A 258 -1.38 23.95 -9.26
CA ILE A 258 -2.39 23.02 -9.78
C ILE A 258 -3.77 23.45 -9.27
N VAL A 259 -4.28 24.55 -9.82
CA VAL A 259 -5.66 25.01 -9.60
C VAL A 259 -6.49 24.55 -10.79
N ASP A 260 -7.52 23.74 -10.54
CA ASP A 260 -8.55 23.29 -11.49
C ASP A 260 -8.19 22.18 -12.50
N ILE A 261 -7.97 20.94 -12.01
CA ILE A 261 -8.02 19.72 -12.86
C ILE A 261 -9.46 19.43 -13.36
N GLY A 262 -10.48 20.05 -12.74
CA GLY A 262 -11.89 19.81 -13.05
C GLY A 262 -12.50 20.71 -14.13
N LYS A 263 -11.82 21.78 -14.55
CA LYS A 263 -12.36 22.74 -15.54
C LYS A 263 -11.72 22.58 -16.90
N MET A 264 -12.49 22.83 -17.95
CA MET A 264 -11.98 22.87 -19.31
C MET A 264 -10.95 24.02 -19.42
N PRO A 265 -9.76 23.79 -20.01
CA PRO A 265 -8.74 24.82 -20.18
C PRO A 265 -9.28 25.99 -21.00
N THR A 266 -9.02 27.22 -20.56
CA THR A 266 -9.45 28.45 -21.25
C THR A 266 -8.31 29.14 -22.00
N SER A 267 -7.09 28.58 -21.90
CA SER A 267 -5.89 29.13 -22.52
C SER A 267 -4.78 28.07 -22.64
N CYS A 268 -3.76 28.38 -23.44
CA CYS A 268 -2.51 27.64 -23.47
C CYS A 268 -1.78 27.67 -22.12
N ALA A 269 -1.97 28.71 -21.31
CA ALA A 269 -1.37 28.78 -19.97
C ALA A 269 -2.00 27.73 -19.05
N ASP A 270 -3.33 27.54 -19.15
CA ASP A 270 -4.04 26.48 -18.44
C ASP A 270 -3.56 25.10 -18.88
N LEU A 271 -3.43 24.88 -20.19
CA LEU A 271 -2.89 23.64 -20.75
C LEU A 271 -1.47 23.36 -20.23
N GLN A 272 -0.60 24.37 -20.22
CA GLN A 272 0.77 24.23 -19.71
C GLN A 272 0.78 23.86 -18.23
N ARG A 273 -0.10 24.48 -17.44
CA ARG A 273 -0.26 24.28 -16.00
C ARG A 273 -0.78 22.88 -15.65
N ILE A 274 -1.67 22.30 -16.46
CA ILE A 274 -2.11 20.90 -16.30
C ILE A 274 -1.12 19.87 -16.90
N GLY A 275 0.02 20.33 -17.42
CA GLY A 275 1.15 19.49 -17.79
C GLY A 275 1.39 19.32 -19.29
N HIS A 276 0.69 20.04 -20.16
CA HIS A 276 1.01 20.05 -21.59
C HIS A 276 2.35 20.74 -21.84
N LYS A 277 3.26 20.05 -22.55
CA LYS A 277 4.62 20.55 -22.85
C LYS A 277 4.97 20.52 -24.32
N LEU A 278 4.17 19.84 -25.14
CA LEU A 278 4.41 19.72 -26.58
C LEU A 278 3.62 20.78 -27.33
N ASN A 279 4.29 21.55 -28.17
CA ASN A 279 3.63 22.51 -29.04
C ASN A 279 2.61 21.82 -29.94
N GLY A 280 1.51 22.49 -30.24
CA GLY A 280 0.49 21.91 -31.10
C GLY A 280 -0.83 22.66 -31.04
N PHE A 281 -1.85 22.04 -31.65
CA PHE A 281 -3.21 22.55 -31.68
C PHE A 281 -4.03 21.94 -30.55
N PHE A 282 -4.76 22.79 -29.83
CA PHE A 282 -5.57 22.39 -28.69
C PHE A 282 -6.92 23.08 -28.73
N SER A 283 -7.94 22.38 -28.26
CA SER A 283 -9.28 22.95 -28.04
C SER A 283 -9.34 23.55 -26.64
N ILE A 284 -9.63 24.84 -26.56
CA ILE A 284 -9.84 25.57 -25.32
C ILE A 284 -11.26 26.14 -25.30
N LEU A 285 -11.76 26.39 -24.10
CA LEU A 285 -13.02 27.08 -23.91
C LEU A 285 -12.78 28.59 -23.90
N GLN A 286 -13.44 29.31 -24.79
CA GLN A 286 -13.44 30.78 -24.79
C GLN A 286 -14.89 31.27 -24.71
N GLN A 287 -15.24 31.87 -23.58
CA GLN A 287 -16.61 32.26 -23.23
C GLN A 287 -17.56 31.03 -23.24
N THR A 288 -18.36 30.86 -24.29
CA THR A 288 -19.30 29.74 -24.48
C THR A 288 -19.01 28.91 -25.73
N LYS A 289 -17.86 29.15 -26.38
CA LYS A 289 -17.46 28.49 -27.64
C LYS A 289 -16.16 27.74 -27.46
N ILE A 290 -16.00 26.67 -28.21
CA ILE A 290 -14.73 25.94 -28.26
C ILE A 290 -13.89 26.52 -29.39
N GLU A 291 -12.72 27.02 -29.02
CA GLU A 291 -11.74 27.58 -29.93
C GLU A 291 -10.58 26.60 -30.09
N THR A 292 -10.09 26.45 -31.33
CA THR A 292 -8.82 25.79 -31.59
C THR A 292 -7.72 26.84 -31.59
N VAL A 293 -6.76 26.66 -30.69
CA VAL A 293 -5.57 27.50 -30.57
C VAL A 293 -4.32 26.68 -30.83
N HIS A 294 -3.30 27.33 -31.37
CA HIS A 294 -1.94 26.79 -31.39
C HIS A 294 -1.18 27.27 -30.15
N CYS A 295 -0.73 26.33 -29.33
CA CYS A 295 0.09 26.60 -28.15
C CYS A 295 1.57 26.35 -28.47
N ASN A 296 2.41 27.35 -28.18
CA ASN A 296 3.86 27.26 -28.29
C ASN A 296 4.50 27.35 -26.91
N PHE A 297 4.68 26.20 -26.26
CA PHE A 297 5.26 26.07 -24.92
C PHE A 297 6.76 26.33 -24.85
N ASN A 298 7.43 26.55 -26.00
CA ASN A 298 8.82 27.03 -26.02
C ASN A 298 8.92 28.54 -25.78
N LYS A 299 7.79 29.25 -25.74
CA LYS A 299 7.71 30.69 -25.48
C LYS A 299 7.25 30.97 -24.06
N GLN A 300 7.60 32.15 -23.55
CA GLN A 300 7.05 32.62 -22.27
C GLN A 300 5.57 32.98 -22.44
N GLN A 301 4.76 32.84 -21.38
CA GLN A 301 3.31 33.09 -21.42
C GLN A 301 2.95 34.52 -21.84
N THR A 302 3.87 35.48 -21.65
CA THR A 302 3.70 36.88 -22.05
C THR A 302 4.08 37.14 -23.52
N ASP A 303 4.66 36.18 -24.24
CA ASP A 303 4.96 36.30 -25.67
C ASP A 303 3.65 36.21 -26.47
N GLN A 304 3.43 37.13 -27.40
CA GLN A 304 2.25 37.14 -28.26
C GLN A 304 2.10 35.83 -29.08
N ASN A 305 3.20 35.12 -29.35
CA ASN A 305 3.20 33.85 -30.09
C ASN A 305 3.06 32.62 -29.18
N PHE A 306 2.85 32.81 -27.88
CA PHE A 306 2.60 31.71 -26.95
C PHE A 306 1.26 31.02 -27.27
N GLN A 307 0.24 31.81 -27.61
CA GLN A 307 -1.10 31.34 -27.98
C GLN A 307 -1.56 32.08 -29.23
N ASN A 308 -1.77 31.34 -30.32
CA ASN A 308 -2.33 31.87 -31.55
C ASN A 308 -3.71 31.25 -31.82
N SER A 309 -4.73 32.09 -32.00
CA SER A 309 -6.05 31.65 -32.45
C SER A 309 -5.96 31.09 -33.86
N ILE A 310 -6.50 29.88 -34.08
CA ILE A 310 -6.59 29.26 -35.41
C ILE A 310 -8.02 29.38 -35.95
N GLY A 311 -9.00 29.20 -35.08
CA GLY A 311 -10.42 29.32 -35.43
C GLY A 311 -11.31 28.67 -34.39
N TYR A 312 -12.62 28.74 -34.60
CA TYR A 312 -13.61 28.07 -33.75
C TYR A 312 -14.01 26.71 -34.32
N VAL A 313 -14.47 25.81 -33.45
CA VAL A 313 -15.03 24.52 -33.85
C VAL A 313 -16.49 24.49 -33.44
N ASP A 314 -17.39 24.36 -34.43
CA ASP A 314 -18.81 24.17 -34.17
C ASP A 314 -19.07 22.75 -33.69
N ILE A 315 -18.98 22.54 -32.37
CA ILE A 315 -19.21 21.24 -31.75
C ILE A 315 -20.72 21.02 -31.59
N LYS A 316 -21.21 19.94 -32.19
CA LYS A 316 -22.59 19.45 -32.04
C LYS A 316 -22.51 18.07 -31.42
N SER A 317 -23.23 17.83 -30.33
CA SER A 317 -23.23 16.52 -29.67
C SER A 317 -23.95 15.45 -30.50
N SER A 318 -24.85 15.87 -31.40
CA SER A 318 -25.52 15.05 -32.42
C SER A 318 -26.10 15.95 -33.50
N PRO A 319 -26.16 15.49 -34.77
CA PRO A 319 -26.79 16.24 -35.85
C PRO A 319 -28.29 16.44 -35.61
N VAL A 320 -28.81 17.59 -36.06
CA VAL A 320 -30.25 17.89 -36.09
C VAL A 320 -30.53 18.58 -37.39
N TYR A 321 -31.25 17.91 -38.28
CA TYR A 321 -31.70 18.49 -39.54
C TYR A 321 -32.90 17.72 -40.10
N PHE A 322 -33.78 18.43 -40.79
CA PHE A 322 -34.91 17.83 -41.47
C PHE A 322 -35.12 18.48 -42.83
N HIS A 323 -35.73 17.72 -43.73
CA HIS A 323 -36.27 18.19 -44.99
C HIS A 323 -37.57 17.45 -45.26
N THR A 324 -38.65 18.22 -45.32
CA THR A 324 -40.01 17.74 -45.54
C THR A 324 -40.58 18.36 -46.80
N HIS A 325 -41.56 17.68 -47.38
CA HIS A 325 -42.35 18.22 -48.46
C HIS A 325 -43.81 17.77 -48.37
N ARG A 326 -44.68 18.52 -49.06
CA ARG A 326 -46.06 18.09 -49.28
C ARG A 326 -46.18 17.34 -50.61
N MET A 327 -47.28 16.62 -50.77
CA MET A 327 -47.66 15.91 -51.99
C MET A 327 -48.98 16.40 -52.58
N SER A 328 -49.63 17.35 -51.93
CA SER A 328 -50.92 17.89 -52.34
C SER A 328 -51.10 19.32 -51.87
N ASN A 329 -51.97 20.06 -52.57
CA ASN A 329 -52.38 21.40 -52.18
C ASN A 329 -52.81 21.46 -50.70
N TYR A 330 -52.69 22.65 -50.09
CA TYR A 330 -53.20 22.92 -48.76
C TYR A 330 -54.03 24.20 -48.73
N ASP A 331 -55.26 24.13 -48.25
CA ASP A 331 -56.24 25.22 -48.29
C ASP A 331 -56.98 25.45 -46.96
N ILE A 332 -56.54 24.80 -45.88
CA ILE A 332 -57.13 25.01 -44.56
C ILE A 332 -56.48 26.22 -43.90
N ILE A 333 -57.16 27.35 -43.94
CA ILE A 333 -56.70 28.62 -43.36
C ILE A 333 -56.69 28.53 -41.82
N ASP A 334 -55.77 29.28 -41.19
CA ASP A 334 -55.54 29.39 -39.75
C ASP A 334 -55.18 28.07 -39.06
N THR A 335 -54.56 27.17 -39.83
CA THR A 335 -54.07 25.88 -39.32
C THR A 335 -52.61 25.67 -39.68
N VAL A 336 -51.97 24.79 -38.90
CA VAL A 336 -50.57 24.38 -39.13
C VAL A 336 -50.51 23.57 -40.42
N ILE A 337 -49.54 23.86 -41.27
CA ILE A 337 -49.33 23.13 -42.52
C ILE A 337 -48.67 21.78 -42.20
N PRO A 338 -49.35 20.63 -42.38
CA PRO A 338 -48.72 19.33 -42.21
C PRO A 338 -47.85 18.98 -43.43
N PHE A 339 -46.96 18.01 -43.25
CA PHE A 339 -46.10 17.49 -44.31
C PHE A 339 -46.30 16.01 -44.48
N ASP A 340 -46.36 15.57 -45.74
CA ASP A 340 -46.74 14.20 -46.08
C ASP A 340 -45.53 13.26 -46.12
N ASN A 341 -44.33 13.81 -46.34
CA ASN A 341 -43.12 13.02 -46.53
C ASN A 341 -41.87 13.70 -45.95
N PHE A 342 -40.96 12.88 -45.43
CA PHE A 342 -39.64 13.26 -44.94
C PHE A 342 -38.58 12.73 -45.90
N ILE A 343 -37.81 13.64 -46.50
CA ILE A 343 -36.58 13.26 -47.20
C ILE A 343 -35.53 12.89 -46.15
N ILE A 344 -35.46 13.66 -45.07
CA ILE A 344 -34.59 13.40 -43.92
C ILE A 344 -35.17 14.01 -42.65
N ASN A 345 -34.89 13.43 -41.49
CA ASN A 345 -35.35 13.92 -40.18
C ASN A 345 -34.42 13.46 -39.05
N GLU A 346 -33.14 13.80 -39.17
CA GLU A 346 -32.13 13.42 -38.18
C GLU A 346 -32.35 14.18 -36.87
N GLY A 347 -32.33 13.46 -35.75
CA GLY A 347 -32.71 13.97 -34.44
C GLY A 347 -34.22 13.93 -34.16
N ASN A 348 -35.05 13.45 -35.11
CA ASN A 348 -36.51 13.31 -34.97
C ASN A 348 -37.22 14.58 -34.48
N ALA A 349 -36.69 15.74 -34.87
CA ALA A 349 -37.14 17.04 -34.36
C ALA A 349 -38.41 17.56 -35.07
N MET A 350 -38.68 17.10 -36.30
CA MET A 350 -39.84 17.52 -37.09
C MET A 350 -40.93 16.44 -37.12
N SER A 351 -42.20 16.83 -36.99
CA SER A 351 -43.36 15.93 -36.97
C SER A 351 -44.24 16.05 -38.21
N TYR A 352 -45.00 14.99 -38.54
CA TYR A 352 -45.97 15.00 -39.66
C TYR A 352 -47.03 16.10 -39.53
N SER A 353 -47.35 16.53 -38.30
CA SER A 353 -48.30 17.62 -38.03
C SER A 353 -47.74 19.01 -38.35
N GLY A 354 -46.48 19.13 -38.80
CA GLY A 354 -45.88 20.40 -39.19
C GLY A 354 -45.20 21.16 -38.06
N ILE A 355 -44.97 20.50 -36.90
CA ILE A 355 -44.33 21.11 -35.75
C ILE A 355 -42.91 20.55 -35.61
N PHE A 356 -41.95 21.46 -35.59
CA PHE A 356 -40.58 21.20 -35.19
C PHE A 356 -40.41 21.51 -33.71
N VAL A 357 -39.71 20.66 -32.97
CA VAL A 357 -39.34 20.86 -31.56
C VAL A 357 -37.82 20.85 -31.48
N ALA A 358 -37.21 21.93 -30.97
CA ALA A 358 -35.77 22.05 -30.83
C ALA A 358 -35.26 21.01 -29.81
N PRO A 359 -34.50 19.98 -30.22
CA PRO A 359 -34.03 18.96 -29.29
C PRO A 359 -32.92 19.48 -28.36
N LYS A 360 -32.31 20.63 -28.71
CA LYS A 360 -31.18 21.25 -28.02
C LYS A 360 -31.22 22.76 -28.15
N SER A 361 -30.65 23.46 -27.18
CA SER A 361 -30.43 24.90 -27.29
C SER A 361 -29.35 25.20 -28.32
N GLY A 362 -29.56 26.22 -29.15
CA GLY A 362 -28.59 26.64 -30.15
C GLY A 362 -29.18 27.47 -31.28
N LYS A 363 -28.36 27.72 -32.31
CA LYS A 363 -28.77 28.47 -33.51
C LYS A 363 -29.24 27.50 -34.58
N TYR A 364 -30.46 27.72 -35.07
CA TYR A 364 -31.09 26.93 -36.13
C TYR A 364 -31.35 27.81 -37.35
N TYR A 365 -31.18 27.22 -38.53
CA TYR A 365 -31.64 27.80 -39.78
C TYR A 365 -32.92 27.10 -40.22
N PHE A 366 -33.87 27.88 -40.74
CA PHE A 366 -35.09 27.37 -41.36
C PHE A 366 -35.28 28.00 -42.73
N SER A 367 -35.77 27.19 -43.68
CA SER A 367 -36.16 27.65 -45.01
C SER A 367 -37.45 26.97 -45.42
N PHE A 368 -38.43 27.79 -45.76
CA PHE A 368 -39.69 27.38 -46.37
C PHE A 368 -39.78 27.94 -47.78
N SER A 369 -40.24 27.11 -48.71
CA SER A 369 -40.53 27.48 -50.08
C SER A 369 -41.78 26.77 -50.54
N SER A 370 -42.69 27.48 -51.19
CA SER A 370 -43.86 26.90 -51.85
C SER A 370 -44.37 27.83 -52.95
N LEU A 371 -45.49 27.50 -53.57
CA LEU A 371 -46.15 28.33 -54.58
C LEU A 371 -47.55 28.72 -54.11
N SER A 372 -47.95 29.95 -54.41
CA SER A 372 -49.35 30.35 -54.34
C SER A 372 -50.19 29.60 -55.38
N ASN A 373 -51.50 29.66 -55.26
CA ASN A 373 -52.38 29.08 -56.27
C ASN A 373 -52.52 30.00 -57.50
N TYR A 374 -52.92 29.44 -58.63
CA TYR A 374 -53.28 30.23 -59.81
C TYR A 374 -54.37 31.27 -59.52
N ARG A 375 -55.38 30.97 -58.69
CA ARG A 375 -56.53 31.86 -58.45
C ARG A 375 -56.48 32.65 -57.14
N THR A 376 -55.65 32.24 -56.19
CA THR A 376 -55.65 32.82 -54.85
C THR A 376 -54.24 33.15 -54.43
N ASN A 377 -54.11 34.21 -53.65
CA ASN A 377 -52.86 34.52 -52.95
C ASN A 377 -52.46 33.36 -52.03
N GLY A 378 -51.23 33.41 -51.53
CA GLY A 378 -50.79 32.62 -50.40
C GLY A 378 -50.19 33.54 -49.34
N ARG A 379 -50.49 33.27 -48.08
CA ARG A 379 -49.75 33.87 -46.96
C ARG A 379 -49.46 32.80 -45.92
N VAL A 380 -48.19 32.64 -45.57
CA VAL A 380 -47.75 31.68 -44.56
C VAL A 380 -46.96 32.41 -43.49
N ASP A 381 -47.39 32.27 -42.24
CA ASP A 381 -46.65 32.77 -41.09
C ASP A 381 -45.74 31.67 -40.56
N LEU A 382 -44.47 32.00 -40.34
CA LEU A 382 -43.60 31.17 -39.52
C LEU A 382 -43.70 31.66 -38.08
N GLN A 383 -44.05 30.74 -37.18
CA GLN A 383 -44.34 31.03 -35.79
C GLN A 383 -43.40 30.24 -34.88
N VAL A 384 -43.05 30.86 -33.75
CA VAL A 384 -42.26 30.28 -32.67
C VAL A 384 -43.14 30.20 -31.42
N LYS A 385 -42.98 29.13 -30.66
CA LYS A 385 -43.44 29.04 -29.27
C LYS A 385 -42.24 28.77 -28.38
N THR A 386 -42.12 29.54 -27.31
CA THR A 386 -41.08 29.37 -26.30
C THR A 386 -41.69 28.95 -24.97
N GLU A 387 -40.86 28.64 -23.97
CA GLU A 387 -41.31 28.39 -22.61
C GLU A 387 -42.14 29.57 -22.04
N THR A 388 -41.76 30.81 -22.35
CA THR A 388 -42.35 32.03 -21.76
C THR A 388 -43.41 32.68 -22.64
N SER A 389 -43.55 32.29 -23.91
CA SER A 389 -44.48 32.90 -24.86
C SER A 389 -45.16 31.84 -25.71
N ASP A 390 -46.50 31.89 -25.79
CA ASP A 390 -47.24 31.09 -26.75
C ASP A 390 -46.96 31.55 -28.19
N TRP A 391 -47.49 30.84 -29.18
CA TRP A 391 -47.20 31.07 -30.60
C TRP A 391 -47.23 32.55 -31.03
N PHE A 392 -46.08 33.06 -31.45
CA PHE A 392 -45.93 34.39 -32.04
C PHE A 392 -45.24 34.33 -33.40
N LYS A 393 -45.57 35.28 -34.28
CA LYS A 393 -45.03 35.36 -35.64
C LYS A 393 -43.62 35.93 -35.64
N VAL A 394 -42.69 35.24 -36.30
CA VAL A 394 -41.30 35.68 -36.48
C VAL A 394 -40.90 35.86 -37.95
N GLY A 395 -41.73 35.38 -38.88
CA GLY A 395 -41.54 35.56 -40.30
C GLY A 395 -42.84 35.38 -41.07
N GLN A 396 -42.88 35.87 -42.30
CA GLN A 396 -44.03 35.74 -43.19
C GLN A 396 -43.58 35.57 -44.63
N ALA A 397 -44.18 34.63 -45.33
CA ALA A 397 -44.12 34.50 -46.78
C ALA A 397 -45.43 35.00 -47.38
N PHE A 398 -45.33 35.75 -48.47
CA PHE A 398 -46.49 36.21 -49.26
C PHE A 398 -46.20 36.05 -50.74
N GLY A 399 -47.21 35.61 -51.48
CA GLY A 399 -47.17 35.45 -52.93
C GLY A 399 -48.57 35.69 -53.46
N GLU A 400 -48.68 36.53 -54.49
CA GLU A 400 -49.97 36.77 -55.14
C GLU A 400 -50.40 35.56 -55.95
N SER A 401 -51.63 35.56 -56.46
CA SER A 401 -52.11 34.55 -57.41
C SER A 401 -51.19 34.39 -58.64
N ASN A 402 -51.32 33.28 -59.37
CA ASN A 402 -50.49 32.86 -60.52
C ASN A 402 -49.16 32.17 -60.17
N TYR A 403 -49.19 31.24 -59.20
CA TYR A 403 -48.04 30.37 -58.89
C TYR A 403 -46.77 31.16 -58.51
N GLN A 404 -46.94 32.25 -57.77
CA GLN A 404 -45.81 33.01 -57.24
C GLN A 404 -45.17 32.30 -56.05
N SER A 405 -43.86 32.49 -55.87
CA SER A 405 -43.12 31.88 -54.78
C SER A 405 -43.50 32.46 -53.42
N LEU A 406 -43.76 31.56 -52.47
CA LEU A 406 -43.94 31.83 -51.05
C LEU A 406 -42.68 31.36 -50.32
N THR A 407 -41.80 32.30 -49.97
CA THR A 407 -40.53 31.96 -49.30
C THR A 407 -40.37 32.71 -47.99
N VAL A 408 -39.86 32.00 -46.97
CA VAL A 408 -39.39 32.61 -45.74
C VAL A 408 -38.18 31.85 -45.24
N GLN A 409 -37.15 32.59 -44.85
CA GLN A 409 -35.87 32.05 -44.39
C GLN A 409 -35.44 32.85 -43.18
N LEU A 410 -34.98 32.17 -42.13
CA LEU A 410 -34.50 32.83 -40.95
C LEU A 410 -33.55 31.94 -40.16
N THR A 411 -32.66 32.61 -39.44
CA THR A 411 -31.81 31.99 -38.41
C THR A 411 -32.31 32.44 -37.05
N LEU A 412 -32.62 31.50 -36.18
CA LEU A 412 -33.10 31.74 -34.83
C LEU A 412 -32.19 31.07 -33.81
N HIS A 413 -32.04 31.70 -32.66
CA HIS A 413 -31.59 31.01 -31.47
C HIS A 413 -32.83 30.43 -30.77
N LEU A 414 -32.81 29.13 -30.53
CA LEU A 414 -33.89 28.39 -29.87
C LEU A 414 -33.33 27.72 -28.63
N ASN A 415 -34.07 27.76 -27.53
CA ASN A 415 -33.81 26.88 -26.40
C ASN A 415 -34.32 25.48 -26.71
N LYS A 416 -33.80 24.50 -25.97
CA LYS A 416 -34.39 23.16 -25.96
C LYS A 416 -35.90 23.25 -25.68
N ASP A 417 -36.66 22.45 -26.42
CA ASP A 417 -38.12 22.32 -26.37
C ASP A 417 -38.93 23.51 -26.95
N ASP A 418 -38.26 24.58 -27.40
CA ASP A 418 -38.90 25.61 -28.23
C ASP A 418 -39.44 24.99 -29.53
N GLN A 419 -40.56 25.51 -30.03
CA GLN A 419 -41.26 24.92 -31.16
C GLN A 419 -41.38 25.88 -32.34
N ILE A 420 -41.29 25.35 -33.56
CA ILE A 420 -41.49 26.08 -34.81
C ILE A 420 -42.63 25.45 -35.59
N ARG A 421 -43.47 26.28 -36.21
CA ARG A 421 -44.49 25.82 -37.16
C ARG A 421 -44.71 26.84 -38.27
N LEU A 422 -45.31 26.35 -39.36
CA LEU A 422 -45.80 27.18 -40.46
C LEU A 422 -47.33 27.16 -40.42
N MET A 423 -47.96 28.33 -40.45
CA MET A 423 -49.41 28.49 -40.42
C MET A 423 -49.89 29.16 -41.70
N LEU A 424 -50.82 28.53 -42.40
CA LEU A 424 -51.48 29.13 -43.57
C LEU A 424 -52.46 30.21 -43.08
N ARG A 425 -52.31 31.44 -43.54
CA ARG A 425 -53.12 32.60 -43.09
C ARG A 425 -54.04 33.15 -44.18
N GLU A 426 -53.72 32.89 -45.44
CA GLU A 426 -54.53 33.33 -46.57
C GLU A 426 -54.36 32.39 -47.74
N GLY A 427 -55.48 32.05 -48.38
CA GLY A 427 -55.54 31.37 -49.67
C GLY A 427 -55.09 29.92 -49.65
N VAL A 428 -54.33 29.51 -50.68
CA VAL A 428 -54.02 28.10 -50.94
C VAL A 428 -52.55 27.93 -51.31
N ILE A 429 -51.89 26.95 -50.68
CA ILE A 429 -50.57 26.48 -51.07
C ILE A 429 -50.75 25.48 -52.21
N HIS A 430 -50.14 25.79 -53.35
CA HIS A 430 -50.14 24.91 -54.50
C HIS A 430 -49.04 23.87 -54.40
N ASP A 431 -49.40 22.61 -54.67
CA ASP A 431 -48.46 21.52 -54.83
C ASP A 431 -48.81 20.62 -56.02
N GLY A 432 -47.81 19.88 -56.50
CA GLY A 432 -47.93 18.96 -57.61
C GLY A 432 -48.83 17.77 -57.24
N ARG A 433 -49.96 17.63 -57.94
CA ARG A 433 -50.91 16.51 -57.74
C ARG A 433 -50.43 15.17 -58.35
N SER A 434 -49.32 15.15 -59.08
CA SER A 434 -48.84 13.96 -59.79
C SER A 434 -47.34 13.74 -59.57
N LYS A 435 -46.91 12.47 -59.62
CA LYS A 435 -45.49 12.08 -59.54
C LYS A 435 -44.62 12.68 -60.65
N ALA A 436 -45.21 13.27 -61.70
CA ALA A 436 -44.49 13.76 -62.87
C ALA A 436 -43.87 15.15 -62.69
N HIS A 437 -44.33 15.96 -61.73
CA HIS A 437 -43.88 17.35 -61.57
C HIS A 437 -43.10 17.62 -60.28
N GLY A 438 -42.94 16.60 -59.41
CA GLY A 438 -42.29 16.74 -58.11
C GLY A 438 -43.08 17.62 -57.13
N PRO A 439 -42.72 17.60 -55.85
CA PRO A 439 -43.32 18.49 -54.86
C PRO A 439 -42.78 19.91 -55.00
N PHE A 440 -43.63 20.93 -54.81
CA PHE A 440 -43.24 22.35 -54.81
C PHE A 440 -43.10 22.93 -53.40
N THR A 441 -43.79 22.35 -52.41
CA THR A 441 -43.72 22.81 -51.03
C THR A 441 -42.62 22.08 -50.30
N HIS A 442 -41.62 22.84 -49.84
CA HIS A 442 -40.51 22.34 -49.05
C HIS A 442 -40.38 23.12 -47.76
N PHE A 443 -40.12 22.39 -46.68
CA PHE A 443 -39.70 22.97 -45.42
C PHE A 443 -38.51 22.19 -44.87
N LEU A 444 -37.43 22.91 -44.60
CA LEU A 444 -36.21 22.35 -44.09
C LEU A 444 -35.64 23.21 -42.97
N GLY A 445 -34.81 22.59 -42.15
CA GLY A 445 -34.04 23.30 -41.14
C GLY A 445 -32.95 22.44 -40.54
N TRP A 446 -31.96 23.09 -39.95
CA TRP A 446 -30.82 22.42 -39.32
C TRP A 446 -30.19 23.24 -38.19
N LEU A 447 -29.59 22.54 -37.24
CA LEU A 447 -28.76 23.13 -36.19
C LEU A 447 -27.43 23.60 -36.79
N ILE A 448 -27.16 24.90 -36.71
CA ILE A 448 -25.90 25.54 -37.12
C ILE A 448 -24.85 25.41 -36.02
N GLU A 449 -25.22 25.77 -34.79
CA GLU A 449 -24.33 25.85 -33.63
C GLU A 449 -25.11 25.42 -32.38
N GLU A 450 -24.58 24.48 -31.61
CA GLU A 450 -25.18 24.00 -30.34
C GLU A 450 -24.66 24.82 -29.17
N ASP A 451 -25.53 25.17 -28.22
CA ASP A 451 -25.08 25.81 -26.99
C ASP A 451 -24.44 24.76 -26.09
N LEU A 452 -23.17 24.98 -25.74
CA LEU A 452 -22.44 24.11 -24.85
C LEU A 452 -22.82 24.43 -23.41
N ILE A 453 -23.68 23.60 -22.82
CA ILE A 453 -23.86 23.59 -21.36
C ILE A 453 -22.69 22.81 -20.79
N LEU A 454 -21.68 23.53 -20.31
CA LEU A 454 -20.60 22.88 -19.58
C LEU A 454 -21.16 22.40 -18.24
N PRO A 455 -21.07 21.10 -17.94
CA PRO A 455 -21.20 20.67 -16.56
C PRO A 455 -20.06 21.34 -15.79
N PHE A 456 -20.28 21.69 -14.53
CA PHE A 456 -19.32 22.31 -13.60
C PHE A 456 -19.23 23.85 -13.64
N ASN A 457 -20.18 24.48 -12.93
CA ASN A 457 -19.89 25.67 -12.12
C ASN A 457 -19.60 25.23 -10.68
#